data_AF-A0A378VWZ7-F1
#
_entry.id   AF-A0A378VWZ7-F1
#
_cell.length_a   1.000
_cell.length_b   1.000
_cell.length_c   1.000
_cell.angle_alpha   90.00
_cell.angle_beta   90.00
_cell.angle_gamma   90.00
#
_symmetry.space_group_name_H-M   'P 1'
#
loop_
_entity.id
_entity.type
_entity.pdbx_description
1 polymer ?
#
loop_
_entity_poly.entity_id
_entity_poly.type
_entity_poly.pdbx_seq_one_letter_code
_entity_poly.pdbx_strand_id
1 'polypeptide(L)' 'MARHKADFPDLDTFPPEEKFGGWDNIMKTYFADGGVFDRLTAQK' A
#
# COMPACT_ATOMS: atom_id res chain seq x y z
N MET A 1 -8.20 -20.70 -17.18
CA MET A 1 -7.55 -19.90 -16.13
C MET A 1 -6.26 -20.53 -15.57
N ALA A 2 -5.57 -21.42 -16.29
CA ALA A 2 -4.41 -22.16 -15.76
C ALA A 2 -3.04 -21.81 -16.41
N ARG A 3 -3.00 -20.89 -17.40
CA ARG A 3 -1.77 -20.60 -18.17
C ARG A 3 -0.77 -19.65 -17.50
N HIS A 4 -1.17 -18.96 -16.43
CA HIS A 4 -0.34 -17.95 -15.78
C HIS A 4 0.02 -18.30 -14.33
N LYS A 5 -0.22 -19.54 -13.90
CA LYS A 5 0.03 -19.95 -12.52
C LYS A 5 1.53 -19.88 -12.13
N ALA A 6 2.42 -19.95 -13.12
CA ALA A 6 3.86 -19.73 -12.92
C ALA A 6 4.24 -18.24 -12.81
N ASP A 7 3.37 -17.33 -13.27
CA ASP A 7 3.58 -15.87 -13.21
C ASP A 7 3.14 -15.29 -11.86
N PHE A 8 2.32 -16.03 -11.10
CA PHE A 8 1.80 -15.64 -9.79
C PHE A 8 2.36 -16.57 -8.71
N PRO A 9 3.57 -16.30 -8.20
CA PRO A 9 4.09 -17.02 -7.04
C PRO A 9 3.15 -16.80 -5.84
N ASP A 10 3.11 -17.77 -4.92
CA ASP A 10 2.41 -17.59 -3.65
C ASP A 10 3.14 -16.49 -2.85
N LEU A 11 2.49 -15.32 -2.77
CA LEU A 11 2.98 -14.16 -2.03
C LEU A 11 2.24 -14.09 -0.70
N ASP A 12 3.00 -13.93 0.38
CA ASP A 12 2.45 -13.60 1.69
C ASP A 12 2.01 -12.12 1.66
N THR A 13 0.75 -11.92 1.32
CA THR A 13 0.11 -10.60 1.22
C THR A 13 -0.74 -10.35 2.44
N PHE A 14 -0.91 -9.08 2.77
CA PHE A 14 -1.77 -8.67 3.86
C PHE A 14 -2.75 -7.62 3.37
N PRO A 15 -4.00 -7.63 3.85
CA PRO A 15 -4.94 -6.58 3.56
C PRO A 15 -4.47 -5.29 4.25
N PRO A 16 -4.39 -4.15 3.52
CA PRO A 16 -4.01 -2.87 4.10
C PRO A 16 -4.89 -2.49 5.28
N GLU A 17 -6.17 -2.89 5.26
CA GLU A 17 -7.13 -2.60 6.31
C GLU A 17 -6.76 -3.21 7.67
N GLU A 18 -6.11 -4.39 7.68
CA GLU A 18 -5.67 -5.03 8.94
C GLU A 18 -4.47 -4.32 9.56
N LYS A 19 -3.57 -3.77 8.74
CA LYS A 19 -2.34 -3.13 9.24
C LYS A 19 -2.48 -1.63 9.45
N PHE A 20 -3.31 -0.96 8.65
CA PHE A 20 -3.36 0.50 8.59
C PHE A 20 -4.77 1.07 8.82
N GLY A 21 -5.78 0.21 8.97
CA GLY A 21 -7.18 0.61 9.10
C GLY A 21 -7.81 0.95 7.75
N GLY A 22 -9.02 1.51 7.77
CA GLY A 22 -9.79 1.77 6.54
C GLY A 22 -9.06 2.70 5.54
N TRP A 23 -9.36 2.53 4.26
CA TRP A 23 -8.75 3.31 3.15
C TRP A 23 -8.80 4.82 3.36
N ASP A 24 -9.88 5.35 3.93
CA ASP A 24 -10.00 6.78 4.27
C ASP A 24 -8.91 7.25 5.24
N ASN A 25 -8.53 6.42 6.20
CA ASN A 25 -7.48 6.72 7.16
C ASN A 25 -6.09 6.61 6.52
N ILE A 26 -5.89 5.61 5.65
CA ILE A 26 -4.64 5.42 4.91
C ILE A 26 -4.36 6.64 4.02
N MET A 27 -5.35 7.04 3.22
CA MET A 27 -5.22 8.18 2.30
C MET A 27 -4.90 9.47 3.07
N LYS A 28 -5.58 9.72 4.20
CA LYS A 28 -5.34 10.93 5.01
C LYS A 28 -3.99 10.92 5.72
N THR A 29 -3.55 9.78 6.23
CA THR A 29 -2.33 9.68 7.05
C THR A 29 -1.06 9.68 6.20
N TYR A 30 -1.08 8.95 5.09
CA TYR A 30 0.12 8.72 4.29
C TYR A 30 0.19 9.59 3.03
N PHE A 31 -0.95 9.95 2.42
CA PHE A 31 -1.02 10.53 1.08
C PHE A 31 -1.68 11.92 0.98
N ALA A 32 -2.23 12.48 2.07
CA ALA A 32 -2.70 13.86 2.06
C ALA A 32 -1.53 14.85 2.03
N ASP A 33 -1.80 16.11 1.63
CA ASP A 33 -0.80 17.18 1.59
C ASP A 33 -0.08 17.32 2.95
N GLY A 34 1.25 17.17 2.94
CA GLY A 34 2.09 17.16 4.14
C GLY A 34 2.16 15.82 4.87
N GLY A 35 1.60 14.77 4.25
CA GLY A 35 1.62 13.39 4.69
C GLY A 35 3.02 12.78 4.69
N VAL A 36 3.10 11.53 5.14
CA VAL A 36 4.39 10.82 5.25
C VAL A 36 5.08 10.72 3.89
N PHE A 37 4.32 10.54 2.81
CA PHE A 37 4.86 10.47 1.46
C PHE A 37 5.55 11.78 1.02
N ASP A 38 4.93 12.93 1.27
CA ASP A 38 5.50 14.24 0.93
C ASP A 38 6.79 14.52 1.69
N ARG A 39 6.87 14.11 2.96
CA ARG A 39 8.09 14.27 3.78
C ARG A 39 9.24 13.39 3.29
N LEU A 40 8.94 12.17 2.85
CA LEU A 40 9.94 11.25 2.30
C LEU A 40 10.44 11.71 0.93
N THR A 41 9.56 12.26 0.09
CA THR A 41 9.91 12.74 -1.25
C THR A 41 10.63 14.09 -1.22
N ALA A 42 10.28 14.98 -0.28
CA ALA A 42 10.96 16.26 -0.09
C ALA A 42 12.36 16.14 0.54
N GLN A 43 12.74 14.97 1.06
CA GLN A 43 14.07 14.70 1.62
C GLN A 43 15.13 14.35 0.56
N LYS A 44 14.80 14.47 -0.73
CA LYS A 44 15.68 14.13 -1.85
C LYS A 44 16.55 15.30 -2.30
#